data_AF-Q8RWI1-F1
#
_entry.id   AF-Q8RWI1-F1
#
_cell.length_a   1.000
_cell.length_b   1.000
_cell.length_c   1.000
_cell.angle_alpha   90.00
_cell.angle_beta   90.00
_cell.angle_gamma   90.00
#
_symmetry.space_group_name_H-M   'P 1'
#
loop_
_entity.id
_entity.type
_entity.pdbx_description
1 polymer ?
#
loop_
_entity_poly.entity_id
_entity_poly.type
_entity_poly.pdbx_seq_one_letter_code
_entity_poly.pdbx_strand_id
1 'polypeptide(L)'
;MPTKKMTATLSEKKGVILLGDAFNMRHPAIASGMMVLLSDILILRRLLQPLSNLGNAQKISQVIKSFYDIRKPMSATVNTLGNAFSQVLVASTDEAKEAMRQGCYDYLSSGGFRTSGMMALLGGMNPRPISLIYHLCAITLSSIGHLLSPFPSPLRIWHSLRLFGLAMKMLVPHLKAEGVSQMLFPVNAAAYSKSYMAATAL
;
A
#
# COMPACT_ATOMS: atom_id res chain seq x y z
N MET A 1 19.26 -9.35 -7.23
CA MET A 1 18.75 -10.11 -6.05
C MET A 1 17.34 -10.60 -6.34
N PRO A 2 16.92 -11.78 -5.85
CA PRO A 2 15.58 -12.31 -6.09
C PRO A 2 14.51 -11.45 -5.38
N THR A 3 13.45 -11.08 -6.10
CA THR A 3 12.28 -10.41 -5.55
C THR A 3 11.47 -11.39 -4.71
N LYS A 4 11.45 -11.21 -3.39
CA LYS A 4 10.66 -12.03 -2.46
C LYS A 4 9.49 -11.23 -1.90
N LYS A 5 8.37 -11.91 -1.59
CA LYS A 5 7.19 -11.35 -0.94
C LYS A 5 6.89 -12.15 0.32
N MET A 6 6.65 -11.46 1.44
CA MET A 6 6.33 -12.10 2.71
C MET A 6 5.35 -11.23 3.49
N THR A 7 4.16 -11.77 3.75
CA THR A 7 3.11 -11.08 4.51
C THR A 7 3.41 -11.13 6.00
N ALA A 8 3.13 -10.04 6.71
CA ALA A 8 3.26 -9.99 8.16
C ALA A 8 2.26 -10.96 8.82
N THR A 9 2.76 -11.84 9.69
CA THR A 9 1.94 -12.71 10.54
C THR A 9 2.23 -12.39 12.01
N LEU A 10 1.20 -12.40 12.85
CA LEU A 10 1.37 -12.18 14.28
C LEU A 10 2.18 -13.32 14.88
N SER A 11 3.40 -13.02 15.34
CA SER A 11 4.18 -13.99 16.09
C SER A 11 3.69 -14.02 17.54
N GLU A 12 3.33 -15.21 18.02
CA GLU A 12 2.95 -15.45 19.43
C GLU A 12 4.15 -15.76 20.33
N LYS A 13 5.37 -15.78 19.76
CA LYS A 13 6.57 -16.14 20.52
C LYS A 13 6.92 -15.03 21.52
N LYS A 14 6.83 -15.37 22.81
CA LYS A 14 7.11 -14.44 23.91
C LYS A 14 8.57 -13.99 23.91
N GLY A 15 8.80 -12.72 24.20
CA GLY A 15 10.14 -12.12 24.33
C GLY A 15 10.88 -11.86 23.02
N VAL A 16 10.24 -12.07 21.86
CA VAL A 16 10.85 -11.84 20.55
C VAL A 16 9.98 -10.88 19.75
N ILE A 17 10.61 -9.88 19.12
CA ILE A 17 9.96 -8.96 18.19
C ILE A 17 10.72 -9.03 16.87
N LEU A 18 10.00 -9.26 15.78
CA LEU A 18 10.54 -9.31 14.44
C LEU A 18 10.18 -8.03 13.69
N LEU A 19 11.16 -7.42 13.02
CA LEU A 19 10.99 -6.15 12.30
C LEU A 19 11.66 -6.19 10.92
N GLY A 20 11.31 -5.22 10.09
CA GLY A 20 11.90 -5.04 8.76
C GLY A 20 11.55 -6.14 7.77
N ASP A 21 12.44 -6.42 6.84
CA ASP A 21 12.24 -7.43 5.80
C ASP A 21 12.16 -8.86 6.39
N ALA A 22 12.76 -9.11 7.54
CA ALA A 22 12.57 -10.38 8.25
C ALA A 22 11.13 -10.57 8.75
N PHE A 23 10.33 -9.49 8.81
CA PHE A 23 8.94 -9.51 9.26
C PHE A 23 7.92 -9.31 8.13
N ASN A 24 8.19 -8.39 7.20
CA ASN A 24 7.27 -8.10 6.10
C ASN A 24 8.02 -7.56 4.87
N MET A 25 8.22 -8.44 3.87
CA MET A 25 8.83 -8.10 2.58
C MET A 25 7.77 -7.78 1.53
N ARG A 26 8.08 -6.79 0.69
CA ARG A 26 7.23 -6.34 -0.42
C ARG A 26 8.07 -6.13 -1.67
N HIS A 27 7.40 -5.94 -2.81
CA HIS A 27 8.11 -5.68 -4.06
C HIS A 27 8.94 -4.38 -3.95
N PRO A 28 10.23 -4.38 -4.34
CA PRO A 28 11.12 -3.22 -4.16
C PRO A 28 10.83 -2.06 -5.13
N ALA A 29 9.76 -2.12 -5.92
CA ALA A 29 9.48 -1.18 -7.02
C ALA A 29 9.35 0.27 -6.56
N ILE A 30 8.91 0.49 -5.32
CA ILE A 30 8.72 1.81 -4.72
C ILE A 30 9.74 2.10 -3.61
N ALA A 31 10.80 1.28 -3.48
CA ALA A 31 11.88 1.43 -2.49
C ALA A 31 11.43 1.69 -1.03
N SER A 32 10.28 1.15 -0.65
CA SER A 32 9.59 1.52 0.59
C SER A 32 9.98 0.72 1.84
N GLY A 33 10.90 -0.25 1.71
CA GLY A 33 11.33 -1.14 2.82
C GLY A 33 11.81 -0.37 4.05
N MET A 34 12.75 0.56 3.85
CA MET A 34 13.31 1.37 4.93
C MET A 34 12.28 2.31 5.56
N MET A 35 11.41 2.92 4.74
CA MET A 35 10.32 3.78 5.21
C MET A 35 9.38 3.02 6.13
N VAL A 36 9.00 1.78 5.76
CA VAL A 36 8.14 0.94 6.61
C VAL A 36 8.85 0.58 7.92
N LEU A 37 10.13 0.19 7.85
CA LEU A 37 10.92 -0.14 9.04
C LEU A 37 11.02 1.03 10.02
N LEU A 38 11.33 2.24 9.54
CA LEU A 38 11.44 3.43 10.39
C LEU A 38 10.10 3.80 11.03
N SER A 39 9.00 3.69 10.28
CA SER A 39 7.67 3.87 10.84
C SER A 39 7.34 2.81 11.89
N ASP A 40 7.70 1.55 11.66
CA ASP A 40 7.49 0.47 12.62
C ASP A 40 8.26 0.73 13.93
N ILE A 41 9.51 1.19 13.83
CA ILE A 41 10.34 1.57 14.99
C ILE A 41 9.69 2.71 15.79
N LEU A 42 9.17 3.74 15.12
CA LEU A 42 8.51 4.87 15.80
C LEU A 42 7.25 4.45 16.56
N ILE A 43 6.41 3.61 15.95
CA ILE A 43 5.20 3.08 16.60
C ILE A 43 5.61 2.23 17.80
N LEU A 44 6.54 1.30 17.61
CA LEU A 44 6.97 0.39 18.66
C LEU A 44 7.61 1.15 19.83
N ARG A 45 8.47 2.13 19.56
CA ARG A 45 9.07 3.00 20.59
C ARG A 45 7.99 3.67 21.45
N ARG A 46 6.96 4.25 20.83
CA ARG A 46 5.87 4.91 21.55
C ARG A 46 5.05 3.95 22.40
N LEU A 47 4.82 2.72 21.92
CA LEU A 47 4.07 1.72 22.68
C LEU A 47 4.88 1.11 23.83
N LEU A 48 6.21 1.03 23.68
CA LEU A 48 7.11 0.50 24.71
C LEU A 48 7.50 1.54 25.77
N GLN A 49 7.57 2.84 25.41
CA GLN A 49 8.00 3.91 26.32
C GLN A 49 7.24 3.96 27.67
N PRO A 50 5.91 3.71 27.74
CA PRO A 50 5.18 3.70 29.02
C PRO A 50 5.42 2.45 29.88
N LEU A 51 6.08 1.41 29.35
CA LEU A 51 6.31 0.17 30.08
C LEU A 51 7.57 0.27 30.95
N SER A 52 7.40 0.21 32.26
CA SER A 52 8.51 0.16 33.22
C SER A 52 9.18 -1.21 33.31
N ASN A 53 8.48 -2.29 32.92
CA ASN A 53 8.98 -3.66 33.01
C ASN A 53 8.66 -4.45 31.73
N LEU A 54 9.70 -4.75 30.94
CA LEU A 54 9.61 -5.53 29.70
C LEU A 54 9.50 -7.05 29.93
N GLY A 55 9.70 -7.52 31.16
CA GLY A 55 9.52 -8.92 31.55
C GLY A 55 8.05 -9.33 31.70
N ASN A 56 7.10 -8.38 31.71
CA ASN A 56 5.68 -8.71 31.75
C ASN A 56 5.16 -9.14 30.37
N ALA A 57 5.18 -10.44 30.12
CA ALA A 57 4.78 -11.04 28.84
C ALA A 57 3.34 -10.69 28.42
N GLN A 58 2.40 -10.51 29.35
CA GLN A 58 1.01 -10.15 29.02
C GLN A 58 0.92 -8.71 28.50
N LYS A 59 1.56 -7.76 29.19
CA LYS A 59 1.60 -6.35 28.74
C LYS A 59 2.32 -6.22 27.40
N ILE A 60 3.43 -6.92 27.22
CA ILE A 60 4.14 -6.95 25.93
C ILE A 60 3.25 -7.54 24.84
N SER A 61 2.55 -8.65 25.09
CA SER A 61 1.63 -9.22 24.09
C SER A 61 0.53 -8.24 23.66
N GLN A 62 -0.05 -7.48 24.60
CA GLN A 62 -1.03 -6.43 24.28
C GLN A 62 -0.41 -5.32 23.43
N VAL A 63 0.78 -4.83 23.80
CA VAL A 63 1.52 -3.83 23.01
C VAL A 63 1.81 -4.33 21.60
N ILE A 64 2.23 -5.59 21.46
CA ILE A 64 2.48 -6.18 20.14
C ILE A 64 1.18 -6.26 19.34
N LYS A 65 0.05 -6.67 19.91
CA LYS A 65 -1.25 -6.63 19.20
C LYS A 65 -1.58 -5.21 18.72
N SER A 66 -1.44 -4.20 19.58
CA SER A 66 -1.64 -2.80 19.20
C SER A 66 -0.67 -2.33 18.11
N PHE A 67 0.59 -2.76 18.15
CA PHE A 67 1.57 -2.48 17.10
C PHE A 67 1.11 -2.99 15.73
N TYR A 68 0.62 -4.24 15.66
CA TYR A 68 0.09 -4.82 14.41
C TYR A 68 -1.11 -4.04 13.89
N ASP A 69 -2.00 -3.66 14.78
CA ASP A 69 -3.21 -2.91 14.47
C ASP A 69 -2.92 -1.49 13.96
N ILE A 70 -1.92 -0.80 14.54
CA ILE A 70 -1.56 0.58 14.17
C ILE A 70 -0.75 0.62 12.87
N ARG A 71 0.16 -0.34 12.63
CA ARG A 71 0.99 -0.35 11.40
C ARG A 71 0.24 -0.77 10.15
N LYS A 72 -0.89 -1.47 10.30
CA LYS A 72 -1.61 -2.14 9.21
C LYS A 72 -1.98 -1.20 8.05
N PRO A 73 -2.51 0.03 8.26
CA PRO A 73 -2.86 0.92 7.15
C PRO A 73 -1.67 1.29 6.26
N MET A 74 -0.51 1.55 6.87
CA MET A 74 0.70 1.87 6.11
C MET A 74 1.26 0.66 5.38
N SER A 75 1.44 -0.46 6.08
CA SER A 75 1.94 -1.69 5.46
C SER A 75 1.03 -2.10 4.28
N ALA A 76 -0.29 -2.11 4.47
CA ALA A 76 -1.26 -2.48 3.44
C ALA A 76 -1.22 -1.56 2.21
N THR A 77 -1.14 -0.24 2.43
CA THR A 77 -1.05 0.75 1.34
C THR A 77 0.21 0.51 0.51
N VAL A 78 1.35 0.42 1.17
CA VAL A 78 2.66 0.32 0.53
C VAL A 78 2.86 -1.06 -0.12
N ASN A 79 2.37 -2.14 0.49
CA ASN A 79 2.40 -3.49 -0.11
C ASN A 79 1.59 -3.54 -1.40
N THR A 80 0.37 -2.98 -1.38
CA THR A 80 -0.53 -2.95 -2.53
C THR A 80 0.05 -2.10 -3.64
N LEU A 81 0.57 -0.92 -3.30
CA LEU A 81 1.17 0.02 -4.24
C LEU A 81 2.43 -0.56 -4.90
N GLY A 82 3.33 -1.15 -4.11
CA GLY A 82 4.55 -1.77 -4.63
C GLY A 82 4.28 -2.89 -5.63
N ASN A 83 3.30 -3.76 -5.34
CA ASN A 83 2.90 -4.81 -6.27
C ASN A 83 2.14 -4.26 -7.49
N ALA A 84 1.28 -3.26 -7.30
CA ALA A 84 0.57 -2.66 -8.43
C ALA A 84 1.56 -2.03 -9.41
N PHE A 85 2.47 -1.22 -8.92
CA PHE A 85 3.46 -0.52 -9.74
C PHE A 85 4.45 -1.48 -10.39
N SER A 86 4.82 -2.59 -9.72
CA SER A 86 5.68 -3.59 -10.34
C SER A 86 5.07 -4.30 -11.55
N GLN A 87 3.75 -4.28 -11.71
CA GLN A 87 3.07 -4.86 -12.86
C GLN A 87 2.66 -3.81 -13.89
N VAL A 88 2.20 -2.63 -13.44
CA VAL A 88 1.78 -1.53 -14.34
C VAL A 88 2.96 -0.91 -15.08
N LEU A 89 4.11 -0.74 -14.42
CA LEU A 89 5.22 0.04 -14.99
C LEU A 89 6.07 -0.75 -16.00
N VAL A 90 5.84 -2.05 -16.15
CA VAL A 90 6.60 -2.90 -17.06
C VAL A 90 6.05 -2.73 -18.48
N ALA A 91 6.91 -2.31 -19.40
CA ALA A 91 6.58 -2.22 -20.82
C ALA A 91 6.13 -3.59 -21.35
N SER A 92 5.08 -3.59 -22.16
CA SER A 92 4.51 -4.81 -22.71
C SER A 92 4.02 -4.57 -24.13
N THR A 93 4.09 -5.61 -24.97
CA THR A 93 3.46 -5.61 -26.29
C THR A 93 1.94 -5.76 -26.21
N ASP A 94 1.40 -6.07 -25.03
CA ASP A 94 -0.03 -6.15 -24.78
C ASP A 94 -0.65 -4.75 -24.66
N GLU A 95 -1.53 -4.40 -25.60
CA GLU A 95 -2.17 -3.08 -25.66
C GLU A 95 -2.92 -2.69 -24.37
N ALA A 96 -3.53 -3.64 -23.66
CA ALA A 96 -4.25 -3.33 -22.43
C ALA A 96 -3.29 -3.01 -21.28
N LYS A 97 -2.15 -3.71 -21.20
CA LYS A 97 -1.08 -3.39 -20.24
C LYS A 97 -0.42 -2.07 -20.59
N GLU A 98 -0.15 -1.83 -21.86
CA GLU A 98 0.50 -0.60 -22.31
C GLU A 98 -0.40 0.63 -22.10
N ALA A 99 -1.71 0.51 -22.34
CA ALA A 99 -2.67 1.56 -22.01
C ALA A 99 -2.77 1.83 -20.49
N MET A 100 -2.62 0.80 -19.65
CA MET A 100 -2.55 0.97 -18.20
C MET A 100 -1.25 1.68 -17.78
N ARG A 101 -0.12 1.31 -18.38
CA ARG A 101 1.19 1.95 -18.16
C ARG A 101 1.15 3.43 -18.56
N GLN A 102 0.65 3.73 -19.75
CA GLN A 102 0.55 5.09 -20.27
C GLN A 102 -0.45 5.92 -19.45
N GLY A 103 -1.63 5.39 -19.13
CA GLY A 103 -2.59 6.13 -18.32
C GLY A 103 -2.12 6.37 -16.88
N CYS A 104 -1.29 5.47 -16.31
CA CYS A 104 -0.60 5.74 -15.05
C CYS A 104 0.37 6.93 -15.18
N TYR A 105 1.17 6.98 -16.25
CA TYR A 105 2.07 8.10 -16.54
C TYR A 105 1.29 9.41 -16.74
N ASP A 106 0.24 9.41 -17.55
CA ASP A 106 -0.59 10.58 -17.82
C ASP A 106 -1.24 11.09 -16.52
N TYR A 107 -1.78 10.17 -15.71
CA TYR A 107 -2.38 10.49 -14.42
C TYR A 107 -1.37 11.14 -13.47
N LEU A 108 -0.17 10.59 -13.36
CA LEU A 108 0.90 11.12 -12.53
C LEU A 108 1.44 12.47 -13.05
N SER A 109 1.45 12.67 -14.36
CA SER A 109 1.96 13.90 -15.00
C SER A 109 0.94 15.04 -15.02
N SER A 110 -0.32 14.74 -14.72
CA SER A 110 -1.44 15.68 -14.84
C SER A 110 -1.57 16.73 -13.74
N GLY A 111 -0.71 16.69 -12.72
CA GLY A 111 -0.64 17.68 -11.65
C GLY A 111 -1.79 17.63 -10.63
N GLY A 112 -1.77 18.61 -9.72
CA GLY A 112 -2.81 18.80 -8.70
C GLY A 112 -2.96 17.59 -7.75
N PHE A 113 -4.20 17.29 -7.38
CA PHE A 113 -4.54 16.21 -6.44
C PHE A 113 -4.10 14.82 -6.92
N ARG A 114 -4.08 14.59 -8.24
CA ARG A 114 -3.70 13.30 -8.83
C ARG A 114 -2.23 12.97 -8.54
N THR A 115 -1.35 13.92 -8.82
CA THR A 115 0.08 13.80 -8.55
C THR A 115 0.38 13.89 -7.05
N SER A 116 -0.11 14.93 -6.36
CA SER A 116 0.23 15.15 -4.95
C SER A 116 -0.30 14.04 -4.05
N GLY A 117 -1.52 13.54 -4.29
CA GLY A 117 -2.11 12.43 -3.55
C GLY A 117 -1.34 11.13 -3.75
N MET A 118 -0.98 10.80 -4.99
CA MET A 118 -0.20 9.58 -5.27
C MET A 118 1.23 9.69 -4.71
N MET A 119 1.89 10.84 -4.84
CA MET A 119 3.22 11.05 -4.24
C MET A 119 3.18 11.00 -2.72
N ALA A 120 2.11 11.47 -2.07
CA ALA A 120 1.93 11.32 -0.63
C ALA A 120 1.75 9.86 -0.19
N LEU A 121 1.12 9.00 -1.02
CA LEU A 121 1.02 7.57 -0.79
C LEU A 121 2.36 6.86 -1.01
N LEU A 122 3.09 7.19 -2.09
CA LEU A 122 4.41 6.65 -2.40
C LEU A 122 5.43 7.00 -1.31
N GLY A 123 5.43 8.26 -0.86
CA GLY A 123 6.30 8.75 0.21
C GLY A 123 5.84 8.38 1.62
N GLY A 124 4.76 7.60 1.77
CA GLY A 124 4.25 7.17 3.08
C GLY A 124 3.82 8.30 4.01
N MET A 125 3.63 9.51 3.48
CA MET A 125 3.24 10.70 4.26
C MET A 125 1.76 10.67 4.64
N ASN A 126 0.91 10.06 3.80
CA ASN A 126 -0.51 9.92 4.07
C ASN A 126 -1.02 8.54 3.62
N PRO A 127 -0.61 7.45 4.29
CA PRO A 127 -0.92 6.10 3.84
C PRO A 127 -2.38 5.73 4.19
N ARG A 128 -3.30 6.18 3.33
CA ARG A 128 -4.74 5.89 3.43
C ARG A 128 -5.12 4.85 2.36
N PRO A 129 -5.47 3.61 2.73
CA PRO A 129 -5.80 2.59 1.75
C PRO A 129 -6.99 2.97 0.83
N ILE A 130 -7.97 3.70 1.35
CA ILE A 130 -9.11 4.22 0.55
C ILE A 130 -8.61 5.19 -0.53
N SER A 131 -7.67 6.08 -0.20
CA SER A 131 -7.08 7.02 -1.17
C SER A 131 -6.35 6.26 -2.27
N LEU A 132 -5.62 5.19 -1.91
CA LEU A 132 -4.96 4.32 -2.87
C LEU A 132 -5.95 3.68 -3.84
N ILE A 133 -7.05 3.10 -3.32
CA ILE A 133 -8.09 2.50 -4.16
C ILE A 133 -8.67 3.55 -5.11
N TYR A 134 -8.97 4.75 -4.61
CA TYR A 134 -9.45 5.86 -5.44
C TYR A 134 -8.51 6.17 -6.59
N HIS A 135 -7.21 6.37 -6.32
CA HIS A 135 -6.24 6.70 -7.38
C HIS A 135 -6.07 5.56 -8.39
N LEU A 136 -6.03 4.29 -7.96
CA LEU A 136 -5.95 3.14 -8.85
C LEU A 136 -7.19 3.02 -9.75
N CYS A 137 -8.38 3.24 -9.19
CA CYS A 137 -9.62 3.29 -9.96
C CYS A 137 -9.62 4.45 -10.95
N ALA A 138 -9.18 5.64 -10.53
CA ALA A 138 -9.12 6.82 -11.39
C ALA A 138 -8.14 6.62 -12.57
N ILE A 139 -6.98 6.01 -12.34
CA ILE A 139 -6.03 5.62 -13.40
C ILE A 139 -6.72 4.64 -14.37
N THR A 140 -7.34 3.59 -13.83
CA THR A 140 -8.02 2.55 -14.63
C THR A 140 -9.11 3.14 -15.52
N LEU A 141 -9.99 3.97 -14.96
CA LEU A 141 -11.10 4.61 -15.69
C LEU A 141 -10.59 5.61 -16.73
N SER A 142 -9.53 6.37 -16.41
CA SER A 142 -8.92 7.32 -17.35
C SER A 142 -8.29 6.57 -18.54
N SER A 143 -7.56 5.49 -18.29
CA SER A 143 -7.00 4.62 -19.35
C SER A 143 -8.08 4.02 -20.24
N ILE A 144 -9.20 3.57 -19.67
CA ILE A 144 -10.34 3.07 -20.44
C ILE A 144 -10.93 4.19 -21.30
N GLY A 145 -11.10 5.39 -20.75
CA GLY A 145 -11.56 6.55 -21.50
C GLY A 145 -10.66 6.87 -22.71
N HIS A 146 -9.34 6.81 -22.52
CA HIS A 146 -8.37 7.01 -23.60
C HIS A 146 -8.46 5.90 -24.67
N LEU A 147 -8.61 4.64 -24.28
CA LEU A 147 -8.78 3.51 -25.21
C LEU A 147 -10.06 3.60 -26.05
N LEU A 148 -11.15 4.11 -25.48
CA LEU A 148 -12.44 4.23 -26.15
C LEU A 148 -12.56 5.49 -27.02
N SER A 149 -11.67 6.47 -26.87
CA SER A 149 -11.66 7.70 -27.64
C SER A 149 -11.00 7.53 -29.03
N PRO A 150 -11.49 8.19 -30.10
CA PRO A 150 -12.69 9.02 -30.18
C PRO A 150 -13.99 8.21 -30.31
N PHE A 151 -13.92 6.96 -30.81
CA PHE A 151 -15.09 6.09 -30.97
C PHE A 151 -14.84 4.68 -30.39
N PRO A 152 -15.84 4.11 -29.70
CA PRO A 152 -15.76 2.76 -29.13
C PRO A 152 -15.95 1.71 -30.24
N SER A 153 -14.86 1.08 -30.69
CA SER A 153 -14.92 -0.09 -31.56
C SER A 153 -14.97 -1.39 -30.74
N PRO A 154 -15.50 -2.51 -31.27
CA PRO A 154 -15.55 -3.79 -30.55
C PRO A 154 -14.17 -4.23 -30.02
N LEU A 155 -13.11 -3.99 -30.80
CA LEU A 155 -11.74 -4.27 -30.40
C LEU A 155 -11.31 -3.39 -29.21
N ARG A 156 -11.57 -2.08 -29.24
CA ARG A 156 -11.24 -1.16 -28.14
C ARG A 156 -12.02 -1.46 -26.86
N ILE A 157 -13.28 -1.85 -27.00
CA ILE A 157 -14.10 -2.34 -25.88
C ILE A 157 -13.47 -3.60 -25.28
N TRP A 158 -13.03 -4.53 -26.12
CA TRP A 158 -12.33 -5.74 -25.67
C TRP A 158 -11.05 -5.41 -24.91
N HIS A 159 -10.18 -4.53 -25.43
CA HIS A 159 -8.98 -4.09 -24.72
C HIS A 159 -9.30 -3.38 -23.40
N SER A 160 -10.38 -2.59 -23.34
CA SER A 160 -10.85 -1.92 -22.12
C SER A 160 -11.32 -2.92 -21.06
N LEU A 161 -12.07 -3.95 -21.46
CA LEU A 161 -12.49 -5.04 -20.56
C LEU A 161 -11.27 -5.82 -20.03
N ARG A 162 -10.27 -6.08 -20.89
CA ARG A 162 -9.01 -6.71 -20.48
C ARG A 162 -8.24 -5.85 -19.49
N LEU A 163 -8.15 -4.54 -19.73
CA LEU A 163 -7.51 -3.58 -18.83
C LEU A 163 -8.19 -3.58 -17.47
N PHE A 164 -9.53 -3.49 -17.43
CA PHE A 164 -10.29 -3.59 -16.19
C PHE A 164 -10.03 -4.92 -15.47
N GLY A 165 -10.02 -6.04 -16.20
CA GLY A 165 -9.69 -7.35 -15.66
C GLY A 165 -8.28 -7.42 -15.07
N LEU A 166 -7.28 -6.79 -15.71
CA LEU A 166 -5.92 -6.66 -15.17
C LEU A 166 -5.91 -5.86 -13.86
N ALA A 167 -6.59 -4.71 -13.82
CA ALA A 167 -6.68 -3.88 -12.63
C ALA A 167 -7.32 -4.65 -11.45
N MET A 168 -8.39 -5.41 -11.71
CA MET A 168 -9.03 -6.25 -10.69
C MET A 168 -8.13 -7.40 -10.22
N LYS A 169 -7.41 -8.06 -11.13
CA LYS A 169 -6.41 -9.10 -10.78
C LYS A 169 -5.29 -8.56 -9.90
N MET A 170 -4.98 -7.27 -9.99
CA MET A 170 -3.98 -6.62 -9.14
C MET A 170 -4.58 -6.23 -7.79
N LEU A 171 -5.78 -5.65 -7.77
CA LEU A 171 -6.39 -5.11 -6.56
C LEU A 171 -7.00 -6.18 -5.64
N VAL A 172 -7.80 -7.11 -6.19
CA VAL A 172 -8.60 -8.07 -5.40
C VAL A 172 -7.75 -8.98 -4.51
N PRO A 173 -6.65 -9.60 -4.99
CA PRO A 173 -5.83 -10.45 -4.12
C PRO A 173 -5.19 -9.67 -2.96
N HIS A 174 -4.87 -8.39 -3.16
CA HIS A 174 -4.28 -7.54 -2.12
C HIS A 174 -5.34 -7.10 -1.10
N LEU A 175 -6.54 -6.72 -1.54
CA LEU A 175 -7.67 -6.48 -0.65
C LEU A 175 -7.97 -7.69 0.24
N LYS A 176 -7.89 -8.91 -0.33
CA LYS A 176 -8.10 -10.14 0.44
C LYS A 176 -6.96 -10.43 1.42
N ALA A 177 -5.70 -10.27 0.99
CA ALA A 177 -4.53 -10.54 1.82
C ALA A 177 -4.35 -9.54 2.97
N GLU A 178 -4.70 -8.27 2.73
CA GLU A 178 -4.58 -7.20 3.73
C GLU A 178 -5.84 -7.02 4.57
N GLY A 179 -6.99 -7.55 4.13
CA GLY A 179 -8.27 -7.49 4.83
C GLY A 179 -9.15 -6.35 4.33
N VAL A 180 -10.26 -6.69 3.68
CA VAL A 180 -11.19 -5.73 3.06
C VAL A 180 -11.69 -4.69 4.05
N SER A 181 -12.17 -5.13 5.23
CA SER A 181 -12.65 -4.22 6.27
C SER A 181 -11.55 -3.31 6.79
N GLN A 182 -10.31 -3.80 6.95
CA GLN A 182 -9.19 -3.00 7.44
C GLN A 182 -8.71 -1.96 6.43
N MET A 183 -8.83 -2.24 5.13
CA MET A 183 -8.49 -1.29 4.07
C MET A 183 -9.60 -0.25 3.85
N LEU A 184 -10.88 -0.66 3.88
CA LEU A 184 -12.01 0.25 3.65
C LEU A 184 -12.38 1.08 4.89
N PHE A 185 -12.15 0.54 6.08
CA PHE A 185 -12.43 1.19 7.35
C PHE A 185 -11.22 1.07 8.26
N PRO A 186 -10.16 1.86 8.02
CA PRO A 186 -8.96 1.79 8.84
C PRO A 186 -9.24 2.39 10.22
N VAL A 187 -9.76 1.57 11.14
CA VAL A 187 -10.13 1.94 12.53
C VAL A 187 -8.98 2.65 13.24
N ASN A 188 -7.74 2.33 12.89
CA ASN A 188 -6.52 2.89 13.49
C ASN A 188 -5.81 3.95 12.63
N ALA A 189 -6.40 4.45 11.54
CA ALA A 189 -5.77 5.50 10.74
C ALA A 189 -5.48 6.76 11.57
N ALA A 190 -6.38 7.13 12.49
CA ALA A 190 -6.19 8.24 13.40
C ALA A 190 -5.06 7.97 14.42
N ALA A 191 -4.99 6.75 14.95
CA ALA A 191 -3.91 6.34 15.86
C ALA A 191 -2.54 6.31 15.16
N TYR A 192 -2.49 5.86 13.90
CA TYR A 192 -1.30 5.91 13.07
C TYR A 192 -0.86 7.36 12.83
N SER A 193 -1.78 8.24 12.40
CA SER A 193 -1.48 9.66 12.18
C SER A 193 -0.96 10.32 13.46
N LYS A 194 -1.62 10.08 14.61
CA LYS A 194 -1.16 10.58 15.91
C LYS A 194 0.22 10.02 16.27
N SER A 195 0.53 8.78 15.91
CA SER A 195 1.81 8.12 16.21
C SER A 195 2.95 8.56 15.29
N TYR A 196 2.66 8.81 14.03
CA TYR A 196 3.65 9.09 12.98
C TYR A 196 3.78 10.59 12.69
N MET A 197 2.67 11.32 12.48
CA MET A 197 2.67 12.75 12.12
C MET A 197 2.88 13.68 13.33
N ALA A 198 2.60 13.25 14.56
CA ALA A 198 2.96 14.06 15.72
C ALA A 198 4.47 14.04 16.03
N ALA A 199 5.25 13.13 15.40
CA ALA A 199 6.70 13.12 15.54
C ALA A 199 7.39 14.16 14.64
N THR A 200 6.72 14.63 13.59
CA THR A 200 7.23 15.67 12.67
C THR A 200 6.90 17.10 13.12
N ALA A 201 6.28 17.27 14.30
CA ALA A 201 5.93 18.57 14.88
C ALA A 201 6.83 18.97 16.07
N LEU A 202 7.95 18.28 16.25
CA LEU A 202 9.05 18.60 17.17
C LEU A 202 10.31 18.87 16.35
#